data_AF-A0A9W7GFF8-F1
#
_entry.id   AF-A0A9W7GFF8-F1
#
_cell.length_a   1.000
_cell.length_b   1.000
_cell.length_c   1.000
_cell.angle_alpha   90.00
_cell.angle_beta   90.00
_cell.angle_gamma   90.00
#
_symmetry.space_group_name_H-M   'P 1'
#
loop_
_entity.id
_entity.type
_entity.pdbx_description
1 polymer ?
#
loop_
_entity_poly.entity_id
_entity_poly.type
_entity_poly.pdbx_seq_one_letter_code
_entity_poly.pdbx_strand_id
1 'polypeptide(L)'
;MASLPARIKQMQKLHGDAIGSSSTPTQYNQHVQNAANQNSHPNEESWRAFGNDNEAGRLLAKLYGGQYKPQISYPTIKKKKKGPMHTAGWHPTGKANNADPRRTHVNKSKALSVNVPKFEKKSPYTFAPVDFIPKRRAADDCRQAIDDAEMRQSAYRPLNMNAYSAEAEKDRLSEVFTHKGGRALPNELTHPVGPVPSEVRQRAAEQRRIDEARAVRRARLNGGVDPLAKPYAPAHVDERSHKDKLFDQIYSEVKDRRDHQEAMEAAGGGKDTRQKTAADISSRLSKLSTLDPGRAAEVIVELYGDNK
;
A
#
# COMPACT_ATOMS: atom_id res chain seq x y z
N MET A 1 -0.96 -20.97 -38.96
CA MET A 1 -0.80 -19.62 -39.54
C MET A 1 -1.39 -18.59 -38.59
N ALA A 2 -0.54 -17.97 -37.77
CA ALA A 2 -0.89 -16.75 -37.02
C ALA A 2 0.41 -15.96 -36.82
N SER A 3 0.34 -14.67 -37.16
CA SER A 3 1.42 -13.72 -37.40
C SER A 3 2.03 -13.18 -36.10
N LEU A 4 3.36 -13.06 -36.05
CA LEU A 4 4.10 -12.28 -35.05
C LEU A 4 4.48 -10.92 -35.67
N PRO A 5 4.35 -9.79 -34.96
CA PRO A 5 4.97 -8.55 -35.41
C PRO A 5 6.42 -8.46 -34.91
N ALA A 6 7.28 -8.13 -35.86
CA ALA A 6 8.70 -7.88 -35.70
C ALA A 6 8.98 -6.41 -35.33
N ARG A 7 10.05 -6.22 -34.53
CA ARG A 7 11.20 -5.31 -34.80
C ARG A 7 10.96 -3.79 -34.87
N ILE A 8 11.79 -3.03 -34.13
CA ILE A 8 12.58 -1.82 -34.52
C ILE A 8 13.48 -1.51 -33.30
N LYS A 9 14.78 -1.84 -33.23
CA LYS A 9 16.01 -1.30 -33.87
C LYS A 9 16.40 0.16 -33.54
N GLN A 10 17.60 0.26 -32.92
CA GLN A 10 18.66 1.27 -33.10
C GLN A 10 18.39 2.68 -32.52
N MET A 11 19.34 3.42 -31.93
CA MET A 11 20.73 3.65 -32.33
C MET A 11 21.66 3.97 -31.13
N GLN A 12 22.91 3.49 -31.25
CA GLN A 12 24.10 4.08 -30.63
C GLN A 12 24.50 5.36 -31.41
N LYS A 13 25.05 6.37 -30.72
CA LYS A 13 26.09 7.25 -31.30
C LYS A 13 26.96 7.88 -30.21
N LEU A 14 28.24 7.57 -30.33
CA LEU A 14 29.43 8.11 -29.67
C LEU A 14 29.85 9.46 -30.30
N HIS A 15 30.89 10.06 -29.68
CA HIS A 15 31.71 11.23 -30.06
C HIS A 15 31.19 12.56 -29.48
N GLY A 16 32.01 13.44 -28.93
CA GLY A 16 33.48 13.57 -29.01
C GLY A 16 33.80 15.07 -28.95
N ASP A 17 34.96 15.38 -28.37
CA ASP A 17 35.48 16.69 -27.98
C ASP A 17 35.48 17.80 -29.06
N ALA A 18 35.52 19.06 -28.60
CA ALA A 18 36.57 20.05 -28.92
C ALA A 18 36.08 21.51 -29.03
N ILE A 19 36.63 22.36 -28.15
CA ILE A 19 37.39 23.61 -28.41
C ILE A 19 36.95 24.47 -29.62
N GLY A 20 36.68 25.76 -29.39
CA GLY A 20 36.74 26.75 -30.46
C GLY A 20 36.23 28.15 -30.09
N SER A 21 37.16 29.05 -29.84
CA SER A 21 36.97 30.50 -29.73
C SER A 21 36.52 31.14 -31.05
N SER A 22 35.73 32.22 -30.99
CA SER A 22 35.92 33.36 -31.91
C SER A 22 35.22 34.61 -31.40
N SER A 23 36.00 35.68 -31.42
CA SER A 23 35.71 37.09 -31.20
C SER A 23 34.93 37.73 -32.35
N THR A 24 34.16 38.81 -32.09
CA THR A 24 34.21 40.13 -32.78
C THR A 24 33.14 41.10 -32.25
N PRO A 25 33.22 42.43 -32.50
CA PRO A 25 32.99 43.48 -31.50
C PRO A 25 31.90 44.53 -31.87
N THR A 26 31.77 45.56 -31.01
CA THR A 26 31.21 46.91 -31.32
C THR A 26 29.66 46.97 -31.18
N GLN A 27 29.00 47.86 -30.43
CA GLN A 27 29.17 49.32 -30.34
C GLN A 27 28.41 49.92 -29.13
N TYR A 28 29.01 50.97 -28.57
CA TYR A 28 28.48 52.06 -27.72
C TYR A 28 26.96 52.26 -27.62
N ASN A 29 26.41 52.40 -26.40
CA ASN A 29 25.92 53.71 -25.94
C ASN A 29 25.63 53.79 -24.43
N GLN A 30 26.04 54.93 -23.87
CA GLN A 30 26.03 55.31 -22.44
C GLN A 30 24.63 55.73 -21.96
N HIS A 31 24.29 55.40 -20.71
CA HIS A 31 23.66 56.37 -19.78
C HIS A 31 23.95 56.01 -18.30
N VAL A 32 24.86 56.82 -17.77
CA VAL A 32 25.20 57.27 -16.41
C VAL A 32 24.31 56.86 -15.20
N GLN A 33 25.04 56.63 -14.10
CA GLN A 33 24.70 56.73 -12.66
C GLN A 33 24.31 55.43 -11.94
N ASN A 34 25.31 54.77 -11.33
CA ASN A 34 25.40 54.61 -9.87
C ASN A 34 26.70 53.88 -9.48
N ALA A 35 27.64 54.64 -8.91
CA ALA A 35 28.86 54.13 -8.31
C ALA A 35 28.59 53.76 -6.85
N ALA A 36 28.34 52.48 -6.60
CA ALA A 36 28.57 51.79 -5.33
C ALA A 36 28.49 50.27 -5.57
N ASN A 37 29.52 49.52 -5.15
CA ASN A 37 29.76 48.08 -5.34
C ASN A 37 30.26 47.63 -6.73
N GLN A 38 31.52 47.95 -7.04
CA GLN A 38 32.33 47.14 -7.97
C GLN A 38 33.39 46.37 -7.20
N ASN A 39 32.93 45.29 -6.54
CA ASN A 39 33.78 44.20 -6.05
C ASN A 39 33.04 42.86 -6.25
N SER A 40 32.25 42.74 -7.32
CA SER A 40 31.66 41.47 -7.73
C SER A 40 32.64 40.80 -8.68
N HIS A 41 33.19 39.67 -8.24
CA HIS A 41 34.01 38.80 -9.09
C HIS A 41 33.31 38.55 -10.44
N PRO A 42 34.02 38.55 -11.58
CA PRO A 42 33.44 38.25 -12.90
C PRO A 42 32.81 36.85 -13.02
N ASN A 43 32.84 36.05 -11.96
CA ASN A 43 32.22 34.73 -11.85
C ASN A 43 30.85 34.70 -11.17
N GLU A 44 30.39 35.80 -10.55
CA GLU A 44 29.11 35.81 -9.83
C GLU A 44 27.88 35.86 -10.75
N GLU A 45 28.05 36.03 -12.06
CA GLU A 45 26.94 36.07 -13.01
C GLU A 45 26.95 34.91 -14.02
N SER A 46 28.00 34.10 -14.04
CA SER A 46 28.15 32.93 -14.92
C SER A 46 27.02 31.91 -14.74
N TRP A 47 26.44 31.83 -13.55
CA TRP A 47 25.32 30.92 -13.27
C TRP A 47 23.98 31.38 -13.89
N ARG A 48 23.84 32.65 -14.29
CA ARG A 48 22.63 33.14 -14.96
C ARG A 48 22.53 32.69 -16.43
N ALA A 49 23.65 32.30 -17.04
CA ALA A 49 23.69 31.83 -18.41
C ALA A 49 22.95 30.49 -18.63
N PHE A 50 22.75 29.69 -17.58
CA PHE A 50 22.12 28.37 -17.67
C PHE A 50 20.59 28.40 -17.82
N GLY A 51 19.95 29.59 -17.72
CA GLY A 51 18.49 29.75 -17.81
C GLY A 51 17.70 29.03 -16.71
N ASN A 52 16.42 29.36 -16.54
CA ASN A 52 15.55 28.64 -15.57
C ASN A 52 14.89 27.40 -16.19
N ASP A 53 15.23 27.10 -17.44
CA ASP A 53 14.57 26.11 -18.26
C ASP A 53 15.21 24.73 -18.06
N ASN A 54 16.47 24.73 -17.60
CA ASN A 54 17.25 23.54 -17.30
C ASN A 54 17.36 23.30 -15.78
N GLU A 55 17.37 22.04 -15.35
CA GLU A 55 17.39 21.68 -13.93
C GLU A 55 18.64 22.21 -13.22
N ALA A 56 19.79 22.17 -13.91
CA ALA A 56 21.04 22.74 -13.41
C ALA A 56 20.92 24.25 -13.16
N GLY A 57 20.27 24.97 -14.07
CA GLY A 57 20.05 26.42 -13.94
C GLY A 57 19.09 26.77 -12.80
N ARG A 58 18.02 25.99 -12.60
CA ARG A 58 17.12 26.14 -11.44
C ARG A 58 17.82 25.91 -10.10
N LEU A 59 18.70 24.93 -10.04
CA LEU A 59 19.43 24.59 -8.83
C LEU A 59 20.48 25.66 -8.48
N LEU A 60 21.19 26.16 -9.48
CA LEU A 60 22.11 27.28 -9.33
C LEU A 60 21.38 28.58 -8.96
N ALA A 61 20.23 28.87 -9.57
CA ALA A 61 19.38 30.00 -9.20
C ALA A 61 18.88 29.88 -7.75
N LYS A 62 18.68 28.67 -7.23
CA LYS A 62 18.31 28.46 -5.82
C LYS A 62 19.48 28.67 -4.88
N LEU A 63 20.70 28.25 -5.24
CA LEU A 63 21.89 28.41 -4.41
C LEU A 63 22.40 29.86 -4.38
N TYR A 64 22.38 30.54 -5.52
CA TYR A 64 23.03 31.84 -5.69
C TYR A 64 22.06 33.00 -5.96
N GLY A 65 20.82 32.73 -6.37
CA GLY A 65 19.81 33.74 -6.74
C GLY A 65 19.07 34.42 -5.58
N GLY A 66 19.61 34.39 -4.36
CA GLY A 66 19.13 35.23 -3.26
C GLY A 66 18.14 34.57 -2.29
N GLN A 67 18.49 33.39 -1.77
CA GLN A 67 17.83 32.83 -0.57
C GLN A 67 18.05 33.68 0.70
N TYR A 68 18.94 34.68 0.64
CA TYR A 68 19.24 35.60 1.74
C TYR A 68 18.88 37.05 1.38
N LYS A 69 17.60 37.31 1.11
CA LYS A 69 17.09 38.68 1.31
C LYS A 69 16.66 38.79 2.77
N PRO A 70 17.38 39.54 3.63
CA PRO A 70 16.93 39.71 5.01
C PRO A 70 15.50 40.27 4.96
N GLN A 71 14.57 39.63 5.67
CA GLN A 71 13.22 40.16 5.80
C GLN A 71 13.27 41.43 6.65
N ILE A 72 13.47 42.57 6.01
CA ILE A 72 13.37 43.87 6.66
C ILE A 72 11.89 44.18 6.79
N SER A 73 11.35 44.00 8.00
CA SER A 73 9.96 44.30 8.34
C SER A 73 9.76 45.82 8.38
N TYR A 74 9.38 46.42 7.25
CA TYR A 74 8.92 47.81 7.24
C TYR A 74 7.49 47.91 7.77
N PRO A 75 7.16 48.94 8.55
CA PRO A 75 5.80 49.20 8.99
C PRO A 75 4.90 49.42 7.76
N THR A 76 3.78 48.70 7.70
CA THR A 76 2.86 48.75 6.57
C THR A 76 2.14 50.10 6.51
N ILE A 77 2.41 50.89 5.46
CA ILE A 77 1.70 52.15 5.22
C ILE A 77 0.24 51.81 4.88
N LYS A 78 -0.68 52.11 5.81
CA LYS A 78 -2.12 51.92 5.62
C LYS A 78 -2.62 52.85 4.51
N LYS A 79 -2.73 52.33 3.28
CA LYS A 79 -3.38 53.05 2.19
C LYS A 79 -4.89 53.11 2.47
N LYS A 80 -5.45 54.32 2.60
CA LYS A 80 -6.90 54.53 2.70
C LYS A 80 -7.53 53.99 1.42
N LYS A 81 -8.46 53.04 1.55
CA LYS A 81 -9.27 52.55 0.42
C LYS A 81 -10.04 53.74 -0.15
N LYS A 82 -9.76 54.13 -1.39
CA LYS A 82 -10.65 55.03 -2.13
C LYS A 82 -11.98 54.29 -2.27
N GLY A 83 -13.06 54.90 -1.79
CA GLY A 83 -14.41 54.34 -1.92
C GLY A 83 -14.76 54.09 -3.39
N PRO A 84 -15.74 53.22 -3.68
CA PRO A 84 -16.15 52.95 -5.05
C PRO A 84 -16.64 54.26 -5.68
N MET A 85 -16.00 54.70 -6.76
CA MET A 85 -16.56 55.73 -7.63
C MET A 85 -17.90 55.20 -8.15
N HIS A 86 -19.00 55.84 -7.76
CA HIS A 86 -20.30 55.59 -8.33
C HIS A 86 -20.32 56.10 -9.78
N THR A 87 -19.82 55.30 -10.73
CA THR A 87 -20.19 55.44 -12.14
C THR A 87 -21.53 54.73 -12.34
N ALA A 88 -22.60 55.30 -11.79
CA ALA A 88 -23.96 54.83 -12.07
C ALA A 88 -24.37 55.39 -13.44
N GLY A 89 -24.01 54.66 -14.50
CA GLY A 89 -24.59 54.85 -15.82
C GLY A 89 -26.08 54.50 -15.77
N TRP A 90 -26.92 55.39 -16.29
CA TRP A 90 -28.35 55.17 -16.40
C TRP A 90 -28.65 53.97 -17.32
N HIS A 91 -29.49 53.04 -16.87
CA HIS A 91 -29.92 51.86 -17.63
C HIS A 91 -31.45 51.87 -17.78
N PRO A 92 -31.99 51.84 -19.02
CA PRO A 92 -33.43 52.02 -19.26
C PRO A 92 -34.27 50.76 -18.98
N THR A 93 -33.68 49.66 -18.53
CA THR A 93 -34.41 48.44 -18.17
C THR A 93 -33.89 47.90 -16.84
N GLY A 94 -34.70 48.05 -15.79
CA GLY A 94 -34.33 47.83 -14.40
C GLY A 94 -34.02 46.39 -13.99
N LYS A 95 -32.92 45.82 -14.48
CA LYS A 95 -32.32 44.60 -13.94
C LYS A 95 -30.81 44.75 -13.80
N ALA A 96 -30.40 45.40 -12.72
CA ALA A 96 -29.08 45.16 -12.17
C ALA A 96 -29.11 43.81 -11.46
N ASN A 97 -28.48 42.79 -12.05
CA ASN A 97 -27.42 42.02 -11.38
C ASN A 97 -27.07 40.81 -12.25
N ASN A 98 -25.80 40.77 -12.62
CA ASN A 98 -25.07 39.67 -13.24
C ASN A 98 -24.98 38.47 -12.27
N ALA A 99 -26.13 37.88 -11.93
CA ALA A 99 -26.24 36.69 -11.11
C ALA A 99 -26.39 35.48 -12.05
N ASP A 100 -25.27 34.81 -12.31
CA ASP A 100 -25.25 33.55 -13.05
C ASP A 100 -26.09 32.51 -12.27
N PRO A 101 -27.18 31.96 -12.85
CA PRO A 101 -28.04 30.99 -12.16
C PRO A 101 -27.33 29.68 -11.80
N ARG A 102 -26.13 29.41 -12.33
CA ARG A 102 -25.31 28.25 -11.97
C ARG A 102 -24.42 28.48 -10.74
N ARG A 103 -24.28 29.72 -10.28
CA ARG A 103 -23.52 30.05 -9.07
C ARG A 103 -24.45 30.20 -7.88
N THR A 104 -24.36 29.25 -6.94
CA THR A 104 -25.09 29.32 -5.68
C THR A 104 -24.58 30.49 -4.84
N HIS A 105 -25.33 31.59 -4.81
CA HIS A 105 -25.07 32.71 -3.92
C HIS A 105 -25.53 32.37 -2.50
N VAL A 106 -24.76 31.52 -1.81
CA VAL A 106 -24.97 31.29 -0.38
C VAL A 106 -24.61 32.59 0.34
N ASN A 107 -25.62 33.24 0.93
CA ASN A 107 -25.45 34.43 1.74
C ASN A 107 -24.70 34.07 3.03
N LYS A 108 -23.35 34.08 2.97
CA LYS A 108 -22.45 33.74 4.09
C LYS A 108 -22.77 34.54 5.36
N SER A 109 -23.28 35.76 5.21
CA SER A 109 -23.73 36.62 6.32
C SER A 109 -24.92 36.02 7.08
N LYS A 110 -25.92 35.47 6.39
CA LYS A 110 -27.05 34.77 7.02
C LYS A 110 -26.64 33.42 7.62
N ALA A 111 -25.67 32.73 7.02
CA ALA A 111 -25.15 31.47 7.57
C ALA A 111 -24.35 31.68 8.88
N LEU A 112 -23.69 32.83 9.04
CA LEU A 112 -22.93 33.20 10.24
C LEU A 112 -23.80 33.82 11.36
N SER A 113 -25.02 34.25 11.07
CA SER A 113 -25.94 34.83 12.05
C SER A 113 -26.79 33.80 12.79
N VAL A 114 -26.68 32.51 12.45
CA VAL A 114 -27.31 31.44 13.23
C VAL A 114 -26.56 31.34 14.55
N ASN A 115 -27.29 31.45 15.66
CA ASN A 115 -26.73 31.37 17.01
C ASN A 115 -26.35 29.93 17.33
N VAL A 116 -25.22 29.47 16.77
CA VAL A 116 -24.63 28.17 17.05
C VAL A 116 -23.78 28.31 18.32
N PRO A 117 -23.88 27.39 19.30
CA PRO A 117 -22.98 27.34 20.44
C PRO A 117 -21.52 27.45 19.97
N LYS A 118 -20.86 28.55 20.35
CA LYS A 118 -19.47 28.79 20.00
C LYS A 118 -18.61 27.95 20.94
N PHE A 119 -18.20 26.77 20.48
CA PHE A 119 -17.13 26.05 21.15
C PHE A 119 -15.85 26.88 21.04
N GLU A 120 -15.23 27.18 22.18
CA GLU A 120 -13.94 27.85 22.20
C GLU A 120 -12.98 27.09 21.29
N LYS A 121 -12.38 27.80 20.33
CA LYS A 121 -11.34 27.21 19.49
C LYS A 121 -10.18 26.94 20.44
N LYS A 122 -10.00 25.67 20.83
CA LYS A 122 -8.84 25.23 21.60
C LYS A 122 -7.61 25.79 20.89
N SER A 123 -6.77 26.50 21.65
CA SER A 123 -5.48 27.01 21.19
C SER A 123 -4.81 25.92 20.34
N PRO A 124 -4.21 26.27 19.17
CA PRO A 124 -3.47 25.28 18.39
C PRO A 124 -2.46 24.62 19.33
N TYR A 125 -2.60 23.30 19.50
CA TYR A 125 -1.68 22.53 20.32
C TYR A 125 -0.28 22.74 19.74
N THR A 126 0.60 23.38 20.49
CA THR A 126 2.02 23.41 20.16
C THR A 126 2.58 22.04 20.49
N PHE A 127 2.58 21.15 19.49
CA PHE A 127 3.24 19.86 19.60
C PHE A 127 4.74 20.09 19.70
N ALA A 128 5.36 19.58 20.76
CA ALA A 128 6.81 19.53 20.85
C ALA A 128 7.32 18.41 19.91
N PRO A 129 8.55 18.50 19.36
CA PRO A 129 9.16 17.40 18.62
C PRO A 129 9.14 16.04 19.36
N VAL A 130 9.15 16.09 20.70
CA VAL A 130 9.06 14.91 21.59
C VAL A 130 7.70 14.21 21.50
N ASP A 131 6.63 14.91 21.16
CA ASP A 131 5.29 14.34 21.03
C ASP A 131 5.14 13.45 19.77
N PHE A 132 6.07 13.58 18.82
CA PHE A 132 6.13 12.74 17.63
C PHE A 132 6.96 11.47 17.83
N ILE A 133 7.60 11.30 18.99
CA ILE A 133 8.29 10.06 19.31
C ILE A 133 7.21 8.99 19.61
N PRO A 134 7.14 7.89 18.83
CA PRO A 134 6.14 6.86 19.04
C PRO A 134 6.29 6.27 20.45
N LYS A 135 5.31 6.52 21.31
CA LYS A 135 5.27 5.90 22.65
C LYS A 135 4.87 4.43 22.52
N ARG A 136 5.47 3.58 23.35
CA ARG A 136 5.05 2.18 23.45
C ARG A 136 3.60 2.15 23.97
N ARG A 137 2.73 1.40 23.29
CA ARG A 137 1.34 1.21 23.71
C ARG A 137 1.28 0.41 25.00
N ALA A 138 0.26 0.66 25.82
CA ALA A 138 0.01 -0.16 27.00
C ALA A 138 -0.37 -1.60 26.57
N ALA A 139 -0.06 -2.59 27.41
CA ALA A 139 -0.37 -3.98 27.10
C ALA A 139 -1.89 -4.20 26.87
N ASP A 140 -2.73 -3.47 27.60
CA ASP A 140 -4.18 -3.57 27.49
C ASP A 140 -4.70 -2.96 26.18
N ASP A 141 -4.13 -1.84 25.71
CA ASP A 141 -4.45 -1.27 24.40
C ASP A 141 -4.12 -2.24 23.26
N CYS A 142 -3.01 -2.97 23.39
CA CYS A 142 -2.62 -3.99 22.43
C CYS A 142 -3.61 -5.15 22.41
N ARG A 143 -4.04 -5.63 23.59
CA ARG A 143 -5.04 -6.70 23.70
C ARG A 143 -6.37 -6.26 23.10
N GLN A 144 -6.84 -5.07 23.45
CA GLN A 144 -8.10 -4.53 22.93
C GLN A 144 -8.04 -4.35 21.41
N ALA A 145 -6.91 -3.91 20.85
CA ALA A 145 -6.73 -3.80 19.41
C ALA A 145 -6.74 -5.17 18.69
N ILE A 146 -6.20 -6.22 19.32
CA ILE A 146 -6.26 -7.59 18.81
C ILE A 146 -7.70 -8.09 18.85
N ASP A 147 -8.39 -7.95 19.98
CA ASP A 147 -9.79 -8.37 20.14
C ASP A 147 -10.70 -7.65 19.13
N ASP A 148 -10.48 -6.34 18.92
CA ASP A 148 -11.19 -5.55 17.91
C ASP A 148 -10.92 -6.04 16.48
N ALA A 149 -9.68 -6.44 16.18
CA ALA A 149 -9.32 -6.97 14.87
C ALA A 149 -9.96 -8.34 14.65
N GLU A 150 -9.94 -9.22 15.67
CA GLU A 150 -10.60 -10.53 15.64
C GLU A 150 -12.13 -10.38 15.52
N MET A 151 -12.73 -9.44 16.24
CA MET A 151 -14.15 -9.08 16.12
C MET A 151 -14.48 -8.58 14.71
N ARG A 152 -13.67 -7.69 14.13
CA ARG A 152 -13.87 -7.22 12.75
C ARG A 152 -13.69 -8.33 11.73
N GLN A 153 -12.71 -9.21 11.91
CA GLN A 153 -12.45 -10.34 11.01
C GLN A 153 -13.55 -11.40 11.10
N SER A 154 -14.07 -11.67 12.30
CA SER A 154 -15.19 -12.60 12.50
C SER A 154 -16.52 -12.03 12.03
N ALA A 155 -16.74 -10.71 12.15
CA ALA A 155 -17.90 -10.02 11.60
C ALA A 155 -17.80 -9.77 10.09
N TYR A 156 -16.59 -9.75 9.53
CA TYR A 156 -16.35 -9.68 8.10
C TYR A 156 -16.76 -11.02 7.48
N ARG A 157 -17.97 -11.07 6.92
CA ARG A 157 -18.31 -12.11 5.95
C ARG A 157 -17.51 -11.81 4.68
N PRO A 158 -16.48 -12.60 4.33
CA PRO A 158 -15.88 -12.45 3.02
C PRO A 158 -16.99 -12.55 1.97
N LEU A 159 -16.82 -11.82 0.85
CA LEU A 159 -17.70 -12.04 -0.30
C LEU A 159 -17.79 -13.54 -0.53
N ASN A 160 -19.01 -14.05 -0.75
CA ASN A 160 -19.20 -15.48 -0.95
C ASN A 160 -18.41 -15.91 -2.20
N MET A 161 -17.20 -16.44 -1.98
CA MET A 161 -16.25 -16.85 -3.04
C MET A 161 -16.65 -18.18 -3.66
N ASN A 162 -17.66 -18.84 -3.12
CA ASN A 162 -18.20 -20.04 -3.72
C ASN A 162 -18.84 -19.64 -5.03
N ALA A 163 -18.22 -20.05 -6.14
CA ALA A 163 -18.84 -19.94 -7.45
C ALA A 163 -20.25 -20.55 -7.37
N TYR A 164 -21.25 -19.88 -7.93
CA TYR A 164 -22.64 -20.36 -7.97
C TYR A 164 -22.78 -21.79 -8.53
N SER A 165 -21.75 -22.32 -9.19
CA SER A 165 -21.67 -23.65 -9.78
C SER A 165 -20.91 -24.69 -8.94
N ALA A 166 -20.47 -24.38 -7.73
CA ALA A 166 -19.77 -25.34 -6.86
C ALA A 166 -20.67 -26.53 -6.50
N GLU A 167 -20.12 -27.74 -6.51
CA GLU A 167 -20.85 -28.99 -6.26
C GLU A 167 -21.53 -28.99 -4.87
N ALA A 168 -20.87 -28.42 -3.87
CA ALA A 168 -21.44 -28.24 -2.54
C ALA A 168 -22.71 -27.37 -2.51
N GLU A 169 -22.82 -26.37 -3.39
CA GLU A 169 -24.04 -25.55 -3.48
C GLU A 169 -25.14 -26.30 -4.25
N LYS A 170 -24.79 -27.14 -5.23
CA LYS A 170 -25.75 -28.04 -5.88
C LYS A 170 -26.36 -29.04 -4.89
N ASP A 171 -25.52 -29.63 -4.04
CA ASP A 171 -25.96 -30.54 -2.97
C ASP A 171 -26.85 -29.83 -1.95
N ARG A 172 -26.47 -28.61 -1.55
CA ARG A 172 -27.30 -27.79 -0.67
C ARG A 172 -28.66 -27.47 -1.30
N LEU A 173 -28.69 -27.08 -2.57
CA LEU A 173 -29.93 -26.74 -3.27
C LEU A 173 -30.80 -27.99 -3.48
N SER A 174 -30.21 -29.14 -3.79
CA SER A 174 -30.95 -30.40 -3.93
C SER A 174 -31.59 -30.82 -2.60
N GLU A 175 -30.87 -30.70 -1.49
CA GLU A 175 -31.43 -30.93 -0.15
C GLU A 175 -32.57 -29.95 0.17
N VAL A 176 -32.43 -28.66 -0.18
CA VAL A 176 -33.49 -27.65 0.04
C VAL A 176 -34.74 -27.96 -0.77
N PHE A 177 -34.61 -28.32 -2.05
CA PHE A 177 -35.77 -28.65 -2.88
C PHE A 177 -36.47 -29.93 -2.45
N THR A 178 -35.70 -30.91 -1.94
CA THR A 178 -36.23 -32.19 -1.48
C THR A 178 -36.95 -32.06 -0.14
N HIS A 179 -36.40 -31.29 0.80
CA HIS A 179 -36.88 -31.28 2.19
C HIS A 179 -37.70 -30.05 2.58
N LYS A 180 -37.47 -28.87 2.00
CA LYS A 180 -38.28 -27.67 2.33
C LYS A 180 -39.59 -27.58 1.55
N GLY A 181 -39.79 -28.43 0.55
CA GLY A 181 -40.94 -28.39 -0.34
C GLY A 181 -40.87 -27.19 -1.28
N GLY A 182 -40.64 -27.42 -2.57
CA GLY A 182 -40.72 -26.36 -3.56
C GLY A 182 -42.14 -25.81 -3.67
N ARG A 183 -42.30 -24.49 -3.87
CA ARG A 183 -43.62 -23.85 -4.08
C ARG A 183 -44.22 -24.08 -5.48
N ALA A 184 -43.58 -24.91 -6.31
CA ALA A 184 -43.93 -25.07 -7.71
C ALA A 184 -45.05 -26.09 -7.94
N LEU A 185 -45.31 -26.99 -6.99
CA LEU A 185 -46.35 -28.02 -7.09
C LEU A 185 -47.32 -27.91 -5.91
N PRO A 186 -48.59 -28.37 -6.06
CA PRO A 186 -49.54 -28.46 -4.95
C PRO A 186 -48.99 -29.30 -3.79
N ASN A 187 -49.37 -28.96 -2.56
CA ASN A 187 -48.86 -29.59 -1.34
C ASN A 187 -49.02 -31.13 -1.31
N GLU A 188 -50.03 -31.65 -2.01
CA GLU A 188 -50.34 -33.08 -2.13
C GLU A 188 -49.34 -33.84 -3.02
N LEU A 189 -48.66 -33.13 -3.92
CA LEU A 189 -47.69 -33.65 -4.89
C LEU A 189 -46.24 -33.27 -4.53
N THR A 190 -46.03 -32.49 -3.48
CA THR A 190 -44.71 -32.15 -2.96
C THR A 190 -44.24 -33.13 -1.90
N HIS A 191 -42.92 -33.38 -1.84
CA HIS A 191 -42.33 -34.14 -0.75
C HIS A 191 -42.65 -33.51 0.62
N PRO A 192 -42.81 -34.34 1.68
CA PRO A 192 -43.17 -33.85 3.00
C PRO A 192 -42.13 -32.85 3.51
N VAL A 193 -42.61 -31.69 3.97
CA VAL A 193 -41.76 -30.63 4.51
C VAL A 193 -41.11 -31.14 5.79
N GLY A 194 -39.79 -31.25 5.77
CA GLY A 194 -38.97 -31.72 6.87
C GLY A 194 -37.74 -30.85 7.09
N PRO A 195 -37.07 -30.98 8.25
CA PRO A 195 -35.82 -30.28 8.50
C PRO A 195 -34.74 -30.76 7.54
N VAL A 196 -34.01 -29.83 6.92
CA VAL A 196 -32.97 -30.16 5.94
C VAL A 196 -31.80 -30.87 6.65
N PRO A 197 -31.30 -32.01 6.15
CA PRO A 197 -30.23 -32.76 6.79
C PRO A 197 -28.96 -31.93 7.05
N SER A 198 -28.56 -31.04 6.14
CA SER A 198 -27.46 -30.09 6.38
C SER A 198 -27.74 -29.13 7.53
N GLU A 199 -28.95 -28.58 7.65
CA GLU A 199 -29.35 -27.71 8.76
C GLU A 199 -29.35 -28.45 10.10
N VAL A 200 -29.81 -29.70 10.12
CA VAL A 200 -29.76 -30.55 11.32
C VAL A 200 -28.33 -30.80 11.77
N ARG A 201 -27.42 -31.13 10.83
CA ARG A 201 -25.99 -31.32 11.10
C ARG A 201 -25.34 -30.03 11.64
N GLN A 202 -25.65 -28.89 11.03
CA GLN A 202 -25.13 -27.59 11.47
C GLN A 202 -25.64 -27.23 12.87
N ARG A 203 -26.94 -27.37 13.11
CA ARG A 203 -27.54 -27.12 14.43
C ARG A 203 -26.94 -28.03 15.51
N ALA A 204 -26.70 -29.30 15.20
CA ALA A 204 -26.06 -30.23 16.14
C ALA A 204 -24.59 -29.84 16.43
N ALA A 205 -23.84 -29.42 15.40
CA ALA A 205 -22.47 -28.96 15.56
C ALA A 205 -22.38 -27.66 16.38
N GLU A 206 -23.28 -26.70 16.12
CA GLU A 206 -23.37 -25.45 16.88
C GLU A 206 -23.77 -25.72 18.34
N GLN A 207 -24.74 -26.62 18.56
CA GLN A 207 -25.15 -27.02 19.90
C GLN A 207 -23.98 -27.65 20.67
N ARG A 208 -23.19 -28.53 20.03
CA ARG A 208 -21.96 -29.07 20.62
C ARG A 208 -20.97 -27.98 21.00
N ARG A 209 -20.75 -27.00 20.13
CA ARG A 209 -19.86 -25.85 20.41
C ARG A 209 -20.36 -25.02 21.60
N ILE A 210 -21.67 -24.80 21.69
CA ILE A 210 -22.29 -24.07 22.81
C ILE A 210 -22.14 -24.85 24.11
N ASP A 211 -22.40 -26.16 24.07
CA ASP A 211 -22.30 -27.03 25.24
C ASP A 211 -20.85 -27.16 25.71
N GLU A 212 -19.90 -27.23 24.80
CA GLU A 212 -18.46 -27.17 25.07
C GLU A 212 -18.08 -25.84 25.75
N ALA A 213 -18.49 -24.71 25.17
CA ALA A 213 -18.24 -23.40 25.77
C ALA A 213 -18.88 -23.25 27.16
N ARG A 214 -20.08 -23.79 27.36
CA ARG A 214 -20.74 -23.84 28.68
C ARG A 214 -19.98 -24.74 29.65
N ALA A 215 -19.48 -25.88 29.20
CA ALA A 215 -18.67 -26.79 30.01
C ALA A 215 -17.37 -26.11 30.48
N VAL A 216 -16.66 -25.42 29.59
CA VAL A 216 -15.47 -24.62 29.93
C VAL A 216 -15.80 -23.54 30.97
N ARG A 217 -16.90 -22.81 30.79
CA ARG A 217 -17.33 -21.79 31.78
C ARG A 217 -17.65 -22.40 33.14
N ARG A 218 -18.35 -23.55 33.17
CA ARG A 218 -18.67 -24.26 34.42
C ARG A 218 -17.41 -24.78 35.12
N ALA A 219 -16.43 -25.29 34.38
CA ALA A 219 -15.16 -25.74 34.93
C ALA A 219 -14.38 -24.59 35.60
N ARG A 220 -14.32 -23.42 34.96
CA ARG A 220 -13.67 -22.22 35.50
C ARG A 220 -14.31 -21.70 36.79
N LEU A 221 -15.64 -21.73 36.87
CA LEU A 221 -16.38 -21.25 38.06
C LEU A 221 -16.21 -22.15 39.29
N ASN A 222 -16.01 -23.45 39.10
CA ASN A 222 -15.84 -24.42 40.19
C ASN A 222 -14.38 -24.60 40.63
N GLY A 223 -13.47 -23.71 40.22
CA GLY A 223 -12.03 -23.83 40.52
C GLY A 223 -11.37 -25.06 39.88
N GLY A 224 -12.03 -25.68 38.88
CA GLY A 224 -11.54 -26.87 38.19
C GLY A 224 -10.56 -26.50 37.08
N VAL A 225 -9.46 -27.25 37.02
CA VAL A 225 -8.56 -27.30 35.85
C VAL A 225 -9.41 -27.57 34.61
N ASP A 226 -9.25 -26.74 33.58
CA ASP A 226 -10.04 -26.79 32.34
C ASP A 226 -9.97 -28.21 31.74
N PRO A 227 -11.07 -28.98 31.67
CA PRO A 227 -11.04 -30.36 31.15
C PRO A 227 -10.74 -30.43 29.65
N LEU A 228 -10.72 -29.26 28.98
CA LEU A 228 -10.32 -29.08 27.58
C LEU A 228 -9.02 -28.29 27.44
N ALA A 229 -8.32 -28.02 28.54
CA ALA A 229 -6.87 -27.88 28.42
C ALA A 229 -6.38 -29.23 27.90
N LYS A 230 -6.28 -29.36 26.56
CA LYS A 230 -5.24 -30.17 25.95
C LYS A 230 -4.04 -29.90 26.84
N PRO A 231 -3.41 -30.95 27.44
CA PRO A 231 -2.18 -30.73 28.16
C PRO A 231 -1.38 -29.82 27.25
N TYR A 232 -1.05 -28.63 27.76
CA TYR A 232 -0.21 -27.70 27.06
C TYR A 232 1.08 -28.49 26.92
N ALA A 233 1.17 -29.30 25.86
CA ALA A 233 2.41 -29.74 25.29
C ALA A 233 3.07 -28.40 25.11
N PRO A 234 4.07 -28.06 25.95
CA PRO A 234 4.68 -26.75 25.92
C PRO A 234 4.92 -26.50 24.46
N ALA A 235 4.29 -25.46 23.89
CA ALA A 235 4.38 -25.16 22.48
C ALA A 235 5.86 -25.31 22.19
N HIS A 236 6.25 -26.39 21.51
CA HIS A 236 7.63 -26.85 21.54
C HIS A 236 8.33 -25.70 20.87
N VAL A 237 8.92 -24.83 21.68
CA VAL A 237 9.56 -23.64 21.19
C VAL A 237 10.70 -24.30 20.44
N ASP A 238 10.57 -24.36 19.12
CA ASP A 238 11.63 -24.86 18.27
C ASP A 238 12.75 -23.84 18.49
N GLU A 239 13.52 -24.09 19.54
CA GLU A 239 14.82 -23.52 19.89
C GLU A 239 15.87 -23.96 18.87
N ARG A 240 15.45 -24.64 17.79
CA ARG A 240 16.19 -24.73 16.54
C ARG A 240 16.72 -23.35 16.22
N SER A 241 18.04 -23.32 16.09
CA SER A 241 18.78 -22.11 15.81
C SER A 241 18.18 -21.46 14.56
N HIS A 242 18.23 -20.14 14.48
CA HIS A 242 17.81 -19.44 13.27
C HIS A 242 18.54 -20.00 12.02
N LYS A 243 19.77 -20.50 12.20
CA LYS A 243 20.55 -21.19 11.17
C LYS A 243 19.88 -22.49 10.70
N ASP A 244 19.31 -23.27 11.61
CA ASP A 244 18.65 -24.54 11.29
C ASP A 244 17.35 -24.29 10.51
N LYS A 245 16.58 -23.28 10.92
CA LYS A 245 15.37 -22.86 10.19
C LYS A 245 15.71 -22.37 8.78
N LEU A 246 16.79 -21.61 8.65
CA LEU A 246 17.26 -21.14 7.34
C LEU A 246 17.79 -22.31 6.49
N PHE A 247 18.45 -23.29 7.10
CA PHE A 247 18.90 -24.51 6.43
C PHE A 247 17.71 -25.31 5.89
N ASP A 248 16.72 -25.58 6.74
CA ASP A 248 15.50 -26.32 6.39
C ASP A 248 14.73 -25.62 5.26
N GLN A 249 14.65 -24.29 5.30
CA GLN A 249 14.05 -23.50 4.23
C GLN A 249 14.81 -23.64 2.91
N ILE A 250 16.13 -23.45 2.89
CA ILE A 250 16.91 -23.56 1.65
C ILE A 250 16.86 -24.99 1.10
N TYR A 251 16.86 -26.00 1.97
CA TYR A 251 16.70 -27.40 1.58
C TYR A 251 15.35 -27.64 0.91
N SER A 252 14.25 -27.12 1.47
CA SER A 252 12.92 -27.21 0.82
C SER A 252 12.91 -26.55 -0.56
N GLU A 253 13.55 -25.39 -0.72
CA GLU A 253 13.67 -24.74 -2.04
C GLU A 253 14.47 -25.59 -3.03
N VAL A 254 15.53 -26.28 -2.59
CA VAL A 254 16.30 -27.18 -3.46
C VAL A 254 15.42 -28.34 -3.95
N LYS A 255 14.63 -28.94 -3.05
CA LYS A 255 13.69 -30.01 -3.39
C LYS A 255 12.63 -29.55 -4.39
N ASP A 256 11.99 -28.40 -4.14
CA ASP A 256 10.99 -27.83 -5.05
C ASP A 256 11.57 -27.56 -6.45
N ARG A 257 12.83 -27.11 -6.53
CA ARG A 257 13.53 -26.86 -7.81
C ARG A 257 13.86 -28.16 -8.53
N ARG A 258 14.16 -29.22 -7.80
CA ARG A 258 14.41 -30.55 -8.37
C ARG A 258 13.13 -31.13 -8.94
N ASP A 259 12.04 -31.11 -8.17
CA ASP A 259 10.72 -31.56 -8.60
C ASP A 259 10.25 -30.76 -9.83
N HIS A 260 10.49 -29.44 -9.84
CA HIS A 260 10.20 -28.59 -10.98
C HIS A 260 11.03 -28.96 -12.21
N GLN A 261 12.33 -29.24 -12.04
CA GLN A 261 13.18 -29.69 -13.15
C GLN A 261 12.65 -31.01 -13.73
N GLU A 262 12.29 -31.97 -12.89
CA GLU A 262 11.75 -33.27 -13.33
C GLU A 262 10.40 -33.10 -14.05
N ALA A 263 9.51 -32.26 -13.54
CA ALA A 263 8.25 -31.93 -14.20
C ALA A 263 8.48 -31.25 -15.57
N MET A 264 9.45 -30.34 -15.66
CA MET A 264 9.82 -29.68 -16.92
C MET A 264 10.43 -30.67 -17.91
N GLU A 265 11.25 -31.61 -17.45
CA GLU A 265 11.82 -32.67 -18.29
C GLU A 265 10.74 -33.61 -18.82
N ALA A 266 9.79 -33.99 -17.98
CA ALA A 266 8.61 -34.78 -18.39
C ALA A 266 7.74 -34.05 -19.42
N ALA A 267 7.65 -32.72 -19.34
CA ALA A 267 6.95 -31.87 -20.30
C ALA A 267 7.74 -31.59 -21.59
N GLY A 268 8.95 -32.12 -21.75
CA GLY A 268 9.80 -31.87 -22.94
C GLY A 268 10.56 -30.55 -22.89
N GLY A 269 10.82 -30.01 -21.70
CA GLY A 269 11.57 -28.79 -21.47
C GLY A 269 12.97 -28.81 -22.10
N GLY A 270 13.31 -27.71 -22.77
CA GLY A 270 14.58 -27.53 -23.49
C GLY A 270 15.80 -27.43 -22.58
N LYS A 271 16.99 -27.63 -23.16
CA LYS A 271 18.28 -27.64 -22.44
C LYS A 271 18.53 -26.38 -21.62
N ASP A 272 18.08 -25.22 -22.10
CA ASP A 272 18.27 -23.93 -21.43
C ASP A 272 17.55 -23.88 -20.07
N THR A 273 16.34 -24.44 -20.00
CA THR A 273 15.57 -24.49 -18.74
C THR A 273 16.26 -25.37 -17.70
N ARG A 274 16.80 -26.52 -18.13
CA ARG A 274 17.55 -27.44 -17.27
C ARG A 274 18.85 -26.82 -16.74
N GLN A 275 19.58 -26.12 -17.60
CA GLN A 275 20.81 -25.45 -17.21
C GLN A 275 20.53 -24.35 -16.19
N LYS A 276 19.46 -23.58 -16.39
CA LYS A 276 19.05 -22.53 -15.45
C LYS A 276 18.65 -23.11 -14.09
N THR A 277 17.82 -24.16 -14.06
CA THR A 277 17.43 -24.81 -12.80
C THR A 277 18.62 -25.46 -12.10
N ALA A 278 19.54 -26.08 -12.85
CA ALA A 278 20.76 -26.66 -12.30
C ALA A 278 21.71 -25.59 -11.70
N ALA A 279 21.81 -24.41 -12.32
CA ALA A 279 22.57 -23.29 -11.77
C ALA A 279 21.94 -22.77 -10.46
N ASP A 280 20.60 -22.68 -10.41
CA ASP A 280 19.88 -22.26 -9.20
C ASP A 280 20.02 -23.27 -8.05
N ILE A 281 20.00 -24.57 -8.37
CA ILE A 281 20.24 -25.66 -7.40
C ILE A 281 21.67 -25.59 -6.86
N SER A 282 22.67 -25.48 -7.74
CA SER A 282 24.07 -25.43 -7.31
C SER A 282 24.39 -24.20 -6.46
N SER A 283 23.81 -23.03 -6.78
CA SER A 283 23.91 -21.82 -5.95
C SER A 283 23.35 -22.04 -4.53
N ARG A 284 22.21 -22.73 -4.40
CA ARG A 284 21.59 -23.03 -3.10
C ARG A 284 22.36 -24.09 -2.31
N LEU A 285 22.87 -25.12 -2.96
CA LEU A 285 23.73 -26.13 -2.32
C LEU A 285 25.01 -25.50 -1.76
N SER A 286 25.61 -24.54 -2.48
CA SER A 286 26.75 -23.76 -1.97
C SER A 286 26.38 -22.96 -0.71
N LYS A 287 25.18 -22.37 -0.68
CA LYS A 287 24.66 -21.67 0.50
C LYS A 287 24.40 -22.63 1.68
N LEU A 288 23.85 -23.83 1.44
CA LEU A 288 23.70 -24.86 2.47
C LEU A 288 25.06 -25.28 3.05
N SER A 289 26.06 -25.51 2.19
CA SER A 289 27.42 -25.86 2.61
C SER A 289 28.08 -24.76 3.46
N THR A 290 27.68 -23.50 3.28
CA THR A 290 28.18 -22.37 4.10
C THR A 290 27.51 -22.34 5.49
N LEU A 291 26.27 -22.82 5.59
CA LEU A 291 25.53 -22.87 6.86
C LEU A 291 25.94 -24.06 7.72
N ASP A 292 25.93 -25.26 7.13
CA ASP A 292 26.32 -26.51 7.77
C ASP A 292 26.89 -27.48 6.70
N PRO A 293 28.22 -27.63 6.61
CA PRO A 293 28.85 -28.47 5.60
C PRO A 293 28.57 -29.97 5.80
N GLY A 294 28.37 -30.43 7.04
CA GLY A 294 28.11 -31.84 7.33
C GLY A 294 26.73 -32.25 6.83
N ARG A 295 25.71 -31.49 7.26
CA ARG A 295 24.33 -31.73 6.83
C ARG A 295 24.11 -31.47 5.33
N ALA A 296 24.83 -30.52 4.75
CA ALA A 296 24.79 -30.28 3.31
C ALA A 296 25.37 -31.47 2.51
N ALA A 297 26.41 -32.14 3.00
CA ALA A 297 26.95 -33.33 2.34
C ALA A 297 25.94 -34.49 2.32
N GLU A 298 25.21 -34.70 3.41
CA GLU A 298 24.13 -35.70 3.47
C GLU A 298 23.03 -35.41 2.45
N VAL A 299 22.59 -34.15 2.36
CA VAL A 299 21.61 -33.71 1.37
C VAL A 299 22.08 -33.96 -0.07
N ILE A 300 23.36 -33.71 -0.36
CA ILE A 300 23.93 -33.96 -1.70
C ILE A 300 23.92 -35.46 -1.99
N VAL A 301 24.25 -36.30 -1.01
CA VAL A 301 24.17 -37.76 -1.16
C VAL A 301 22.73 -38.21 -1.37
N GLU A 302 21.76 -37.65 -0.64
CA GLU A 302 20.33 -37.96 -0.82
C GLU A 302 19.85 -37.60 -2.23
N LEU A 303 20.20 -36.42 -2.74
CA LEU A 303 19.71 -35.92 -4.03
C LEU A 303 20.38 -36.57 -5.25
N TYR A 304 21.63 -37.04 -5.12
CA TYR A 304 22.43 -37.54 -6.24
C TYR A 304 22.96 -38.96 -6.07
N GLY A 305 22.80 -39.58 -4.90
CA GLY A 305 23.38 -40.88 -4.56
C GLY A 305 22.66 -42.08 -5.19
N ASP A 306 21.38 -41.95 -5.53
CA ASP A 306 20.53 -43.07 -5.94
C ASP A 306 20.48 -43.35 -7.46
N ASN A 307 21.40 -42.79 -8.26
CA ASN A 307 21.48 -43.04 -9.71
C ASN A 307 22.70 -43.89 -10.12
N LYS A 308 23.05 -44.92 -9.34
CA LYS A 308 24.00 -45.96 -9.76
C LYS A 308 23.33 -47.31 -9.97
#